data_AF-A0A291PDE6-F1
#
_entry.id   AF-A0A291PDE6-F1
#
_cell.length_a   1.000
_cell.length_b   1.000
_cell.length_c   1.000
_cell.angle_alpha   90.00
_cell.angle_beta   90.00
_cell.angle_gamma   90.00
#
_symmetry.space_group_name_H-M   'P 1'
#
loop_
_entity.id
_entity.type
_entity.pdbx_description
1 polymer ?
#
loop_
_entity_poly.entity_id
_entity_poly.type
_entity_poly.pdbx_seq_one_letter_code
_entity_poly.pdbx_strand_id
1 'polypeptide(L)'
;MTDTPLTGAGLIASAYPARYYAQYDRTATGITQVTALIDTLADTAVINALPAAADMVALTSDQWALAQTARSLHVQGGLLLYPARYYAEYDASAVQPTRVISWTDMWEWSDLGSAPDISNLLAVSPTDWADQSFRRNGKGVQDGQIIDYTPPVPVALQAQMVLSGVPGQTWAKFGSKGKAVPQAWVDYQDALEAIADGTDTTSTTLPAEPAS
;
A
#
# COMPACT_ATOMS: atom_id res chain seq x y z
N MET A 1 3.83 -23.37 48.34
CA MET A 1 3.61 -23.59 46.90
C MET A 1 4.56 -24.69 46.49
N THR A 2 4.04 -25.86 46.10
CA THR A 2 4.85 -26.97 45.62
C THR A 2 5.14 -26.74 44.14
N ASP A 3 6.37 -26.33 43.81
CA ASP A 3 6.87 -26.34 42.45
C ASP A 3 6.80 -27.77 41.92
N THR A 4 5.87 -28.01 41.00
CA THR A 4 5.83 -29.28 40.28
C THR A 4 6.95 -29.22 39.25
N PRO A 5 7.94 -30.13 39.29
CA PRO A 5 9.02 -30.11 38.33
C PRO A 5 8.47 -30.27 36.92
N LEU A 6 8.81 -29.34 36.04
CA LEU A 6 8.44 -29.42 34.62
C LEU A 6 9.15 -30.62 33.99
N THR A 7 8.41 -31.37 33.17
CA THR A 7 9.01 -32.38 32.29
C THR A 7 9.95 -31.71 31.29
N GLY A 8 10.85 -32.47 30.64
CA GLY A 8 11.71 -31.91 29.57
C GLY A 8 10.91 -31.19 28.49
N ALA A 9 9.75 -31.73 28.11
CA ALA A 9 8.80 -31.07 27.20
C ALA A 9 8.21 -29.77 27.79
N GLY A 10 7.89 -29.76 29.09
CA GLY A 10 7.41 -28.56 29.80
C GLY A 10 8.46 -27.45 29.88
N LEU A 11 9.74 -27.80 30.01
CA LEU A 11 10.85 -26.84 29.98
C LEU A 11 11.03 -26.22 28.59
N ILE A 12 10.94 -27.02 27.53
CA ILE A 12 11.03 -26.53 26.14
C ILE A 12 9.85 -25.61 25.83
N ALA A 13 8.62 -26.03 26.15
CA ALA A 13 7.44 -25.22 25.93
C ALA A 13 7.47 -23.89 26.72
N SER A 14 8.09 -23.90 27.92
CA SER A 14 8.28 -22.68 28.70
C SER A 14 9.35 -21.75 28.11
N ALA A 15 10.39 -22.30 27.47
CA ALA A 15 11.47 -21.51 26.87
C ALA A 15 11.10 -21.02 25.45
N TYR A 16 10.33 -21.81 24.72
CA TYR A 16 9.92 -21.59 23.33
C TYR A 16 8.39 -21.66 23.24
N PRO A 17 7.67 -20.56 23.53
CA PRO A 17 6.21 -20.54 23.49
C PRO A 17 5.63 -20.69 22.08
N ALA A 18 6.42 -20.49 21.02
CA ALA A 18 6.04 -20.75 19.64
C ALA A 18 6.79 -21.98 19.10
N ARG A 19 6.33 -22.53 17.98
CA ARG A 19 7.04 -23.62 17.30
C ARG A 19 8.11 -23.10 16.34
N TYR A 20 7.75 -22.08 15.56
CA TYR A 20 8.53 -21.57 14.45
C TYR A 20 9.19 -20.23 14.81
N TYR A 21 10.44 -20.09 14.43
CA TYR A 21 11.23 -18.91 14.72
C TYR A 21 12.11 -18.50 13.54
N ALA A 22 12.38 -17.21 13.45
CA ALA A 22 13.39 -16.61 12.61
C ALA A 22 14.54 -16.08 13.47
N GLN A 23 15.74 -16.60 13.28
CA GLN A 23 16.94 -16.12 13.95
C GLN A 23 17.48 -14.87 13.25
N TYR A 24 17.93 -13.88 14.01
CA TYR A 24 18.48 -12.63 13.49
C TYR A 24 19.65 -12.14 14.36
N ASP A 25 20.44 -11.20 13.85
CA ASP A 25 21.47 -10.54 14.65
C ASP A 25 20.84 -9.47 15.56
N ARG A 26 20.66 -9.82 16.83
CA ARG A 26 20.08 -8.93 17.84
C ARG A 26 21.01 -7.78 18.24
N THR A 27 22.30 -7.88 17.98
CA THR A 27 23.26 -6.83 18.33
C THR A 27 23.21 -5.65 17.38
N ALA A 28 22.62 -5.84 16.20
CA ALA A 28 22.44 -4.78 15.23
C ALA A 28 21.44 -3.72 15.71
N THR A 29 21.78 -2.46 15.46
CA THR A 29 20.93 -1.30 15.79
C THR A 29 19.95 -0.94 14.68
N GLY A 30 20.09 -1.54 13.50
CA GLY A 30 19.27 -1.30 12.32
C GLY A 30 18.47 -2.52 11.87
N ILE A 31 17.98 -2.44 10.63
CA ILE A 31 17.34 -3.57 9.98
C ILE A 31 18.38 -4.69 9.76
N THR A 32 17.99 -5.92 10.07
CA THR A 32 18.81 -7.12 9.84
C THR A 32 18.06 -8.13 9.01
N GLN A 33 18.81 -8.99 8.33
CA GLN A 33 18.25 -10.17 7.68
C GLN A 33 18.18 -11.35 8.64
N VAL A 34 17.15 -12.16 8.46
CA VAL A 34 17.03 -13.46 9.11
C VAL A 34 18.15 -14.38 8.60
N THR A 35 18.88 -14.99 9.53
CA THR A 35 20.02 -15.87 9.22
C THR A 35 19.63 -17.35 9.19
N ALA A 36 18.57 -17.72 9.91
CA ALA A 36 18.06 -19.08 9.93
C ALA A 36 16.56 -19.13 10.27
N LEU A 37 15.88 -20.15 9.74
CA LEU A 37 14.52 -20.53 10.11
C LEU A 37 14.58 -21.79 10.98
N ILE A 38 13.93 -21.76 12.13
CA ILE A 38 14.03 -22.80 13.17
C ILE A 38 12.64 -23.34 13.51
N ASP A 39 12.45 -24.65 13.33
CA ASP A 39 11.35 -25.42 13.90
C ASP A 39 11.85 -26.09 15.19
N THR A 40 11.43 -25.56 16.33
CA THR A 40 11.88 -26.02 17.66
C THR A 40 11.37 -27.42 18.02
N LEU A 41 10.39 -27.93 17.26
CA LEU A 41 9.77 -29.25 17.48
C LEU A 41 10.03 -30.21 16.31
N ALA A 42 10.96 -29.89 15.39
CA ALA A 42 11.37 -30.83 14.36
C ALA A 42 12.05 -32.06 14.98
N ASP A 43 11.89 -33.24 14.35
CA ASP A 43 12.52 -34.49 14.83
C ASP A 43 14.05 -34.41 14.89
N THR A 44 14.64 -33.51 14.10
CA THR A 44 16.08 -33.24 14.05
C THR A 44 16.51 -32.12 15.01
N ALA A 45 15.59 -31.49 15.74
CA ALA A 45 15.90 -30.38 16.63
C ALA A 45 16.72 -30.86 17.83
N VAL A 46 17.93 -30.33 17.96
CA VAL A 46 18.81 -30.57 19.10
C VAL A 46 18.56 -29.47 20.12
N ILE A 47 17.73 -29.76 21.12
CA ILE A 47 17.18 -28.77 22.07
C ILE A 47 18.27 -27.94 22.77
N ASN A 48 19.39 -28.55 23.16
CA ASN A 48 20.50 -27.87 23.83
C ASN A 48 21.40 -27.05 22.87
N ALA A 49 21.13 -27.09 21.58
CA ALA A 49 21.80 -26.28 20.55
C ALA A 49 20.88 -25.20 19.96
N LEU A 50 19.62 -25.09 20.41
CA LEU A 50 18.72 -24.04 19.96
C LEU A 50 19.21 -22.67 20.48
N PRO A 51 19.17 -21.61 19.64
CA PRO A 51 19.37 -20.25 20.09
C PRO A 51 18.36 -19.88 21.18
N ALA A 52 18.71 -18.93 22.05
CA ALA A 52 17.74 -18.42 23.03
C ALA A 52 16.52 -17.83 22.31
N ALA A 53 15.31 -18.11 22.79
CA ALA A 53 14.08 -17.60 22.17
C ALA A 53 14.05 -16.06 22.09
N ALA A 54 14.71 -15.38 23.03
CA ALA A 54 14.82 -13.92 23.04
C ALA A 54 15.70 -13.36 21.90
N ASP A 55 16.49 -14.20 21.23
CA ASP A 55 17.34 -13.84 20.09
C ASP A 55 16.71 -14.23 18.76
N MET A 56 15.41 -14.54 18.77
CA MET A 56 14.64 -14.94 17.61
C MET A 56 13.29 -14.24 17.58
N VAL A 57 12.70 -14.16 16.40
CA VAL A 57 11.34 -13.66 16.20
C VAL A 57 10.41 -14.85 16.00
N ALA A 58 9.36 -14.95 16.81
CA ALA A 58 8.35 -15.98 16.64
C ALA A 58 7.58 -15.78 15.33
N LEU A 59 7.34 -16.88 14.61
CA LEU A 59 6.58 -16.90 13.37
C LEU A 59 5.26 -17.62 13.57
N THR A 60 4.21 -17.12 12.94
CA THR A 60 2.98 -17.89 12.74
C THR A 60 3.22 -19.05 11.78
N SER A 61 2.31 -20.02 11.74
CA SER A 61 2.40 -21.15 10.79
C SER A 61 2.38 -20.68 9.33
N ASP A 62 1.59 -19.64 9.03
CA ASP A 62 1.50 -19.07 7.68
C ASP A 62 2.79 -18.34 7.30
N GLN A 63 3.34 -17.53 8.21
CA GLN A 63 4.64 -16.88 8.01
C GLN A 63 5.76 -17.89 7.84
N TRP A 64 5.77 -18.97 8.62
CA TRP A 64 6.71 -20.07 8.44
C TRP A 64 6.63 -20.66 7.04
N ALA A 65 5.43 -21.04 6.59
CA ALA A 65 5.23 -21.62 5.26
C ALA A 65 5.72 -20.69 4.14
N LEU A 66 5.45 -19.39 4.25
CA LEU A 66 5.95 -18.39 3.30
C LEU A 66 7.46 -18.18 3.40
N ALA A 67 8.05 -18.25 4.60
CA ALA A 67 9.45 -17.95 4.82
C ALA A 67 10.37 -19.00 4.17
N GLN A 68 9.90 -20.25 4.08
CA GLN A 68 10.62 -21.36 3.47
C GLN A 68 10.93 -21.16 1.98
N THR A 69 10.19 -20.28 1.31
CA THR A 69 10.39 -19.97 -0.13
C THR A 69 10.81 -18.52 -0.37
N ALA A 70 11.13 -17.79 0.69
CA ALA A 70 11.52 -16.40 0.62
C ALA A 70 13.02 -16.27 0.39
N ARG A 71 13.41 -15.26 -0.38
CA ARG A 71 14.82 -14.92 -0.55
C ARG A 71 15.41 -14.27 0.70
N SER A 72 14.66 -13.40 1.36
CA SER A 72 15.14 -12.61 2.50
C SER A 72 13.99 -12.21 3.41
N LEU A 73 14.17 -12.31 4.72
CA LEU A 73 13.24 -11.76 5.71
C LEU A 73 13.98 -10.71 6.51
N HIS A 74 13.30 -9.61 6.84
CA HIS A 74 13.89 -8.50 7.55
C HIS A 74 13.27 -8.33 8.94
N VAL A 75 14.15 -8.14 9.92
CA VAL A 75 13.81 -7.92 11.32
C VAL A 75 14.40 -6.61 11.79
N GLN A 76 13.62 -5.86 12.57
CA GLN A 76 14.09 -4.69 13.30
C GLN A 76 13.49 -4.70 14.70
N GLY A 77 14.32 -4.50 15.73
CA GLY A 77 13.84 -4.44 17.11
C GLY A 77 13.13 -5.71 17.60
N GLY A 78 13.46 -6.88 17.03
CA GLY A 78 12.80 -8.16 17.35
C GLY A 78 11.43 -8.36 16.72
N LEU A 79 11.09 -7.57 15.71
CA LEU A 79 9.85 -7.68 14.94
C LEU A 79 10.15 -7.85 13.45
N LEU A 80 9.32 -8.63 12.76
CA LEU A 80 9.35 -8.68 11.29
C LEU A 80 8.90 -7.33 10.72
N LEU A 81 9.69 -6.76 9.80
CA LEU A 81 9.38 -5.46 9.19
C LEU A 81 8.26 -5.55 8.14
N TYR A 82 8.04 -6.72 7.55
CA TYR A 82 6.99 -6.92 6.53
C TYR A 82 6.27 -8.26 6.75
N PRO A 83 5.45 -8.41 7.82
CA PRO A 83 4.92 -9.71 8.24
C PRO A 83 4.03 -10.44 7.23
N ALA A 84 3.40 -9.73 6.28
CA ALA A 84 2.52 -10.32 5.26
C ALA A 84 3.21 -10.77 3.96
N ARG A 85 4.52 -10.50 3.79
CA ARG A 85 5.31 -10.73 2.56
C ARG A 85 4.87 -9.92 1.33
N TYR A 86 3.59 -9.99 0.96
CA TYR A 86 3.04 -9.38 -0.25
C TYR A 86 2.30 -8.08 0.04
N TYR A 87 2.56 -7.06 -0.76
CA TYR A 87 1.97 -5.74 -0.57
C TYR A 87 1.59 -5.06 -1.88
N ALA A 88 0.55 -4.23 -1.81
CA ALA A 88 0.20 -3.23 -2.81
C ALA A 88 0.75 -1.87 -2.34
N GLU A 89 1.52 -1.21 -3.19
CA GLU A 89 2.01 0.15 -2.95
C GLU A 89 0.97 1.17 -3.41
N TYR A 90 0.71 2.20 -2.61
CA TYR A 90 -0.21 3.28 -2.91
C TYR A 90 0.22 4.56 -2.19
N ASP A 91 -0.24 5.73 -2.67
CA ASP A 91 -0.04 6.98 -1.94
C ASP A 91 -1.08 7.08 -0.81
N ALA A 92 -0.66 6.79 0.42
CA ALA A 92 -1.54 6.83 1.59
C ALA A 92 -1.93 8.26 2.01
N SER A 93 -1.24 9.28 1.49
CA SER A 93 -1.53 10.70 1.75
C SER A 93 -2.53 11.31 0.77
N ALA A 94 -2.75 10.68 -0.39
CA ALA A 94 -3.67 11.13 -1.42
C ALA A 94 -5.14 10.90 -1.03
N VAL A 95 -6.03 11.72 -1.62
CA VAL A 95 -7.48 11.52 -1.52
C VAL A 95 -7.85 10.16 -2.15
N GLN A 96 -8.60 9.37 -1.40
CA GLN A 96 -9.02 8.03 -1.82
C GLN A 96 -10.31 8.08 -2.66
N PRO A 97 -10.53 7.12 -3.58
CA PRO A 97 -9.64 6.01 -3.89
C PRO A 97 -8.37 6.47 -4.62
N THR A 98 -7.24 5.86 -4.25
CA THR A 98 -5.92 6.14 -4.83
C THR A 98 -5.46 4.91 -5.60
N ARG A 99 -4.80 5.11 -6.73
CA ARG A 99 -4.37 4.01 -7.60
C ARG A 99 -3.32 3.15 -6.89
N VAL A 100 -3.38 1.83 -7.07
CA VAL A 100 -2.22 0.97 -6.77
C VAL A 100 -1.08 1.30 -7.73
N ILE A 101 0.06 1.72 -7.18
CA ILE A 101 1.27 2.13 -7.88
C ILE A 101 2.04 0.89 -8.34
N SER A 102 2.25 -0.05 -7.41
CA SER A 102 3.02 -1.27 -7.67
C SER A 102 2.54 -2.44 -6.80
N TRP A 103 2.94 -3.65 -7.19
CA TRP A 103 2.75 -4.87 -6.39
C TRP A 103 4.13 -5.41 -6.05
N THR A 104 4.42 -5.61 -4.77
CA THR A 104 5.75 -5.98 -4.31
C THR A 104 5.71 -7.18 -3.36
N ASP A 105 6.64 -8.11 -3.56
CA ASP A 105 7.00 -9.14 -2.58
C ASP A 105 8.18 -8.61 -1.78
N MET A 106 7.92 -8.09 -0.58
CA MET A 106 8.95 -7.49 0.28
C MET A 106 9.96 -8.49 0.81
N TRP A 107 9.70 -9.80 0.68
CA TRP A 107 10.65 -10.85 1.07
C TRP A 107 11.56 -11.29 -0.08
N GLU A 108 11.40 -10.73 -1.28
CA GLU A 108 12.35 -10.91 -2.40
C GLU A 108 13.45 -9.85 -2.44
N TRP A 109 13.33 -8.80 -1.61
CA TRP A 109 14.29 -7.72 -1.53
C TRP A 109 15.48 -8.17 -0.68
N SER A 110 16.70 -8.06 -1.20
CA SER A 110 17.92 -8.34 -0.42
C SER A 110 18.51 -7.08 0.24
N ASP A 111 17.97 -5.91 -0.07
CA ASP A 111 18.31 -4.61 0.50
C ASP A 111 17.05 -3.75 0.50
N LEU A 112 16.85 -2.94 1.54
CA LEU A 112 15.67 -2.09 1.73
C LEU A 112 15.99 -0.59 1.58
N GLY A 113 17.21 -0.22 1.18
CA GLY A 113 17.59 1.18 0.99
C GLY A 113 16.70 1.96 0.00
N SER A 114 16.06 1.27 -0.95
CA SER A 114 15.08 1.83 -1.89
C SER A 114 13.69 1.20 -1.77
N ALA A 115 13.40 0.54 -0.65
CA ALA A 115 12.08 -0.04 -0.40
C ALA A 115 11.03 1.07 -0.26
N PRO A 116 9.78 0.81 -0.69
CA PRO A 116 8.66 1.70 -0.37
C PRO A 116 8.52 1.89 1.14
N ASP A 117 8.07 3.07 1.56
CA ASP A 117 7.69 3.30 2.96
C ASP A 117 6.56 2.35 3.34
N ILE A 118 6.68 1.67 4.48
CA ILE A 118 5.67 0.72 4.97
C ILE A 118 4.29 1.36 5.16
N SER A 119 4.23 2.67 5.44
CA SER A 119 2.97 3.41 5.55
C SER A 119 2.22 3.53 4.22
N ASN A 120 2.92 3.36 3.09
CA ASN A 120 2.38 3.34 1.74
C ASN A 120 2.14 1.91 1.22
N LEU A 121 2.17 0.90 2.10
CA LEU A 121 1.97 -0.49 1.74
C LEU A 121 0.70 -1.03 2.38
N LEU A 122 -0.13 -1.69 1.57
CA LEU A 122 -1.29 -2.45 2.03
C LEU A 122 -1.00 -3.94 1.87
N ALA A 123 -1.17 -4.71 2.93
CA ALA A 123 -0.95 -6.15 2.91
C ALA A 123 -1.90 -6.86 1.92
N VAL A 124 -1.35 -7.81 1.17
CA VAL A 124 -2.08 -8.65 0.20
C VAL A 124 -2.04 -10.08 0.68
N SER A 125 -3.18 -10.77 0.64
CA SER A 125 -3.23 -12.19 1.03
C SER A 125 -2.40 -13.04 0.05
N PRO A 126 -1.82 -14.17 0.47
CA PRO A 126 -1.14 -15.09 -0.45
C PRO A 126 -2.05 -15.58 -1.59
N THR A 127 -3.35 -15.72 -1.32
CA THR A 127 -4.35 -16.12 -2.33
C THR A 127 -4.53 -15.04 -3.39
N ASP A 128 -4.72 -13.79 -2.99
CA ASP A 128 -4.86 -12.66 -3.92
C ASP A 128 -3.55 -12.37 -4.66
N TRP A 129 -2.41 -12.59 -4.02
CA TRP A 129 -1.11 -12.49 -4.68
C TRP A 129 -0.92 -13.56 -5.77
N ALA A 130 -1.36 -14.79 -5.52
CA ALA A 130 -1.31 -15.85 -6.53
C ALA A 130 -2.23 -15.56 -7.73
N ASP A 131 -3.31 -14.81 -7.54
CA ASP A 131 -4.20 -14.39 -8.61
C ASP A 131 -3.62 -13.23 -9.43
N GLN A 132 -3.11 -13.54 -10.63
CA GLN A 132 -2.61 -12.53 -11.54
C GLN A 132 -3.70 -11.56 -12.03
N SER A 133 -4.97 -11.99 -12.06
CA SER A 133 -6.07 -11.12 -12.46
C SER A 133 -6.38 -10.06 -11.40
N PHE A 134 -6.24 -10.42 -10.12
CA PHE A 134 -6.34 -9.49 -9.00
C PHE A 134 -5.24 -8.41 -9.10
N ARG A 135 -4.01 -8.81 -9.42
CA ARG A 135 -2.85 -7.89 -9.52
C ARG A 135 -2.68 -7.20 -10.89
N ARG A 136 -3.73 -7.14 -11.71
CA ARG A 136 -3.71 -6.35 -12.97
C ARG A 136 -3.88 -4.86 -12.70
N ASN A 137 -3.60 -4.06 -13.73
CA ASN A 137 -3.92 -2.64 -13.75
C ASN A 137 -5.42 -2.39 -13.50
N GLY A 138 -5.76 -1.22 -12.95
CA GLY A 138 -7.14 -0.84 -12.64
C GLY A 138 -7.58 -1.17 -11.22
N LYS A 139 -6.62 -1.34 -10.29
CA LYS A 139 -6.86 -1.47 -8.86
C LYS A 139 -6.47 -0.19 -8.12
N GLY A 140 -7.15 0.04 -7.01
CA GLY A 140 -6.91 1.16 -6.11
C GLY A 140 -7.15 0.77 -4.66
N VAL A 141 -6.73 1.63 -3.76
CA VAL A 141 -6.94 1.48 -2.33
C VAL A 141 -8.00 2.49 -1.88
N GLN A 142 -9.01 1.98 -1.17
CA GLN A 142 -10.03 2.77 -0.50
C GLN A 142 -10.30 2.15 0.88
N ASP A 143 -10.24 2.97 1.94
CA ASP A 143 -10.53 2.58 3.32
C ASP A 143 -9.77 1.32 3.78
N GLY A 144 -8.49 1.19 3.34
CA GLY A 144 -7.65 0.04 3.65
C GLY A 144 -8.01 -1.24 2.90
N GLN A 145 -8.81 -1.15 1.84
CA GLN A 145 -9.21 -2.27 0.98
C GLN A 145 -8.77 -2.04 -0.46
N ILE A 146 -8.45 -3.12 -1.15
CA ILE A 146 -8.16 -3.10 -2.59
C ILE A 146 -9.49 -3.22 -3.34
N ILE A 147 -9.76 -2.25 -4.20
CA ILE A 147 -10.98 -2.17 -5.01
C ILE A 147 -10.66 -2.00 -6.49
N ASP A 148 -11.66 -2.17 -7.35
CA ASP A 148 -11.58 -1.70 -8.73
C ASP A 148 -11.51 -0.17 -8.76
N TYR A 149 -10.57 0.36 -9.55
CA TYR A 149 -10.25 1.78 -9.60
C TYR A 149 -10.54 2.35 -10.98
N THR A 150 -11.41 3.35 -11.00
CA THR A 150 -11.62 4.22 -12.15
C THR A 150 -10.93 5.55 -11.86
N PRO A 151 -9.86 5.92 -12.59
CA PRO A 151 -9.19 7.20 -12.38
C PRO A 151 -10.17 8.38 -12.53
N PRO A 152 -10.06 9.42 -11.69
CA PRO A 152 -10.82 10.64 -11.89
C PRO A 152 -10.44 11.28 -13.24
N VAL A 153 -11.44 11.85 -13.92
CA VAL A 153 -11.23 12.56 -15.18
C VAL A 153 -10.38 13.81 -14.89
N PRO A 154 -9.25 14.04 -15.58
CA PRO A 154 -8.44 15.24 -15.38
C PRO A 154 -9.24 16.53 -15.57
N VAL A 155 -9.04 17.54 -14.72
CA VAL A 155 -9.79 18.81 -14.76
C VAL A 155 -9.68 19.52 -16.12
N ALA A 156 -8.53 19.42 -16.79
CA ALA A 156 -8.34 19.93 -18.15
C ALA A 156 -9.29 19.26 -19.15
N LEU A 157 -9.47 17.93 -19.06
CA LEU A 157 -10.40 17.21 -19.92
C LEU A 157 -11.86 17.56 -19.57
N GLN A 158 -12.18 17.74 -18.29
CA GLN A 158 -13.50 18.23 -17.88
C GLN A 158 -13.78 19.62 -18.47
N ALA A 159 -12.79 20.52 -18.43
CA ALA A 159 -12.92 21.87 -18.99
C ALA A 159 -13.16 21.82 -20.50
N GLN A 160 -12.41 21.01 -21.25
CA GLN A 160 -12.63 20.78 -22.69
C GLN A 160 -14.06 20.30 -22.98
N MET A 161 -14.56 19.35 -22.20
CA MET A 161 -15.92 18.83 -22.35
C MET A 161 -16.96 19.93 -22.12
N VAL A 162 -16.81 20.74 -21.06
CA VAL A 162 -17.72 21.87 -20.78
C VAL A 162 -17.65 22.93 -21.87
N LEU A 163 -16.43 23.33 -22.27
CA LEU A 163 -16.19 24.37 -23.27
C LEU A 163 -16.90 24.07 -24.60
N SER A 164 -16.97 22.80 -25.00
CA SER A 164 -17.64 22.38 -26.23
C SER A 164 -19.14 22.76 -26.29
N GLY A 165 -19.80 22.90 -25.13
CA GLY A 165 -21.21 23.26 -25.02
C GLY A 165 -21.48 24.74 -24.70
N VAL A 166 -20.51 25.45 -24.11
CA VAL A 166 -20.71 26.82 -23.60
C VAL A 166 -21.08 27.83 -24.71
N PRO A 167 -20.44 27.87 -25.90
CA PRO A 167 -20.79 28.83 -26.94
C PRO A 167 -22.26 28.78 -27.38
N GLY A 168 -22.83 27.56 -27.48
CA GLY A 168 -24.24 27.38 -27.81
C GLY A 168 -25.18 27.90 -26.72
N GLN A 169 -24.82 27.68 -25.45
CA GLN A 169 -25.57 28.22 -24.31
C GLN A 169 -25.51 29.76 -24.27
N THR A 170 -24.33 30.34 -24.45
CA THR A 170 -24.13 31.79 -24.47
C THR A 170 -24.92 32.46 -25.59
N TRP A 171 -24.93 31.86 -26.79
CA TRP A 171 -25.76 32.32 -27.90
C TRP A 171 -27.26 32.24 -27.55
N ALA A 172 -27.74 31.13 -27.01
CA ALA A 172 -29.14 30.97 -26.65
C ALA A 172 -29.59 31.95 -25.54
N LYS A 173 -28.75 32.16 -24.51
CA LYS A 173 -29.08 33.03 -23.38
C LYS A 173 -29.08 34.52 -23.76
N PHE A 174 -28.10 34.97 -24.55
CA PHE A 174 -27.85 36.39 -24.83
C PHE A 174 -27.93 36.73 -26.32
N GLY A 175 -27.12 36.08 -27.15
CA GLY A 175 -26.95 36.45 -28.57
C GLY A 175 -28.24 36.39 -29.38
N SER A 176 -29.04 35.35 -29.21
CA SER A 176 -30.35 35.17 -29.88
C SER A 176 -31.38 36.25 -29.52
N LYS A 177 -31.17 36.95 -28.39
CA LYS A 177 -32.02 38.04 -27.89
C LYS A 177 -31.46 39.42 -28.22
N GLY A 178 -30.35 39.50 -28.97
CA GLY A 178 -29.63 40.74 -29.24
C GLY A 178 -28.99 41.36 -27.99
N LYS A 179 -28.80 40.60 -26.92
CA LYS A 179 -28.17 41.07 -25.68
C LYS A 179 -26.66 40.83 -25.75
N ALA A 180 -25.89 41.77 -25.19
CA ALA A 180 -24.47 41.56 -24.97
C ALA A 180 -24.26 40.42 -23.96
N VAL A 181 -23.20 39.64 -24.16
CA VAL A 181 -22.76 38.62 -23.21
C VAL A 181 -22.16 39.33 -21.99
N PRO A 182 -22.63 39.05 -20.75
CA PRO A 182 -22.04 39.64 -19.56
C PRO A 182 -20.56 39.29 -19.41
N GLN A 183 -19.77 40.21 -18.84
CA GLN A 183 -18.32 39.97 -18.66
C GLN A 183 -18.02 38.70 -17.87
N ALA A 184 -18.82 38.37 -16.85
CA ALA A 184 -18.66 37.13 -16.09
C ALA A 184 -18.75 35.85 -16.95
N TRP A 185 -19.52 35.88 -18.05
CA TRP A 185 -19.60 34.77 -19.01
C TRP A 185 -18.39 34.70 -19.94
N VAL A 186 -17.75 35.83 -20.21
CA VAL A 186 -16.47 35.89 -20.94
C VAL A 186 -15.38 35.35 -20.03
N ASP A 187 -15.25 35.88 -18.80
CA ASP A 187 -14.25 35.45 -17.81
C ASP A 187 -14.36 33.94 -17.51
N TYR A 188 -15.58 33.40 -17.45
CA TYR A 188 -15.83 31.96 -17.29
C TYR A 188 -15.30 31.13 -18.47
N GLN A 189 -15.51 31.58 -19.70
CA GLN A 189 -15.01 30.90 -20.90
C GLN A 189 -13.48 30.96 -20.95
N ASP A 190 -12.89 32.13 -20.70
CA ASP A 190 -11.44 32.33 -20.67
C ASP A 190 -10.78 31.44 -19.59
N ALA A 191 -11.40 31.33 -18.41
CA ALA A 191 -10.91 30.46 -17.34
C ALA A 191 -10.98 28.98 -17.73
N LEU A 192 -12.08 28.54 -18.35
CA LEU A 192 -12.18 27.17 -18.84
C LEU A 192 -11.18 26.90 -19.97
N GLU A 193 -10.92 27.85 -20.86
CA GLU A 193 -9.90 27.75 -21.91
C GLU A 193 -8.50 27.57 -21.30
N ALA A 194 -8.13 28.41 -20.34
CA ALA A 194 -6.85 28.32 -19.65
C ALA A 194 -6.66 26.98 -18.92
N ILE A 195 -7.73 26.42 -18.34
CA ILE A 195 -7.68 25.08 -17.72
C ILE A 195 -7.59 23.99 -18.80
N ALA A 196 -8.33 24.13 -19.90
CA ALA A 196 -8.42 23.14 -20.97
C ALA A 196 -7.12 22.99 -21.77
N ASP A 197 -6.39 24.09 -21.99
CA ASP A 197 -5.13 24.11 -22.72
C ASP A 197 -3.89 23.90 -21.82
N GLY A 198 -4.09 23.87 -20.50
CA GLY A 198 -3.05 23.65 -19.50
C GLY A 198 -2.25 24.91 -19.15
N THR A 199 -2.68 26.10 -19.57
CA THR A 199 -2.12 27.38 -19.11
C THR A 199 -2.33 27.57 -17.62
N ASP A 200 -3.52 27.19 -17.10
CA ASP A 200 -3.78 27.10 -15.67
C ASP A 200 -3.42 25.68 -15.17
N THR A 201 -2.29 25.62 -14.47
CA THR A 201 -1.76 24.40 -13.84
C THR A 201 -2.10 24.30 -12.35
N THR A 202 -2.84 25.27 -11.81
CA THR A 202 -3.13 25.39 -10.37
C THR A 202 -4.57 25.02 -10.02
N SER A 203 -5.51 25.18 -10.95
CA SER A 203 -6.91 24.80 -10.73
C SER A 203 -7.07 23.29 -10.55
N THR A 204 -7.77 22.91 -9.48
CA THR A 204 -8.11 21.51 -9.17
C THR A 204 -9.59 21.20 -9.39
N THR A 205 -10.40 22.22 -9.67
CA THR A 205 -11.85 22.13 -9.95
C THR A 205 -12.20 23.12 -11.06
N LEU A 206 -13.34 22.91 -11.73
CA LEU A 206 -13.82 23.85 -12.72
C LEU A 206 -14.39 25.11 -12.05
N PRO A 207 -14.27 26.30 -12.69
CA PRO A 207 -14.95 27.50 -12.23
C PRO A 207 -16.46 27.28 -12.21
N ALA A 208 -17.14 27.93 -11.27
CA ALA A 208 -18.60 27.90 -11.20
C ALA A 208 -19.21 28.67 -12.39
N GLU A 209 -20.27 28.11 -12.98
CA GLU A 209 -21.03 28.80 -14.03
C GLU A 209 -21.63 30.10 -13.47
N PRO A 210 -21.53 31.24 -14.20
CA PRO A 210 -22.13 32.50 -13.75
C PRO A 210 -23.65 32.42 -13.66
N ALA A 211 -24.21 33.09 -12.64
CA ALA A 211 -25.65 33.30 -12.55
C ALA A 211 -26.16 34.09 -13.78
N SER A 212 -27.40 33.81 -14.17
CA SER A 212 -28.04 34.40 -15.36
C SER A 212 -28.43 35.86 -15.18
#